data_AF-A0A4E9FBV4-F1
#
_entry.id   AF-A0A4E9FBV4-F1
#
_cell.length_a   1.000
_cell.length_b   1.000
_cell.length_c   1.000
_cell.angle_alpha   90.00
_cell.angle_beta   90.00
_cell.angle_gamma   90.00
#
_symmetry.space_group_name_H-M   'P 1'
#
loop_
_entity.id
_entity.type
_entity.pdbx_description
1 polymer ?
#
loop_
_entity_poly.entity_id
_entity_poly.type
_entity_poly.pdbx_seq_one_letter_code
_entity_poly.pdbx_strand_id
1 'polypeptide(L)'
;MNDSLIFFVLATLLALVCGTDWYKMSFMGDEELRAESPADAFFRGCCMKESVNDFCTNKMCSLSRIAGMTHWTFMLSIKQCKPQLKKIFKCASNYKNQTPCCAERGVPEQCLNICNGEETLRLRQIDTSCGSFSNTIIKCFKDNFLSSGPISGVLAVA
;
A
#
# COMPACT_ATOMS: atom_id res chain seq x y z
N MET A 1 -21.52 25.72 -38.18
CA MET A 1 -20.68 25.53 -36.98
C MET A 1 -20.35 24.05 -36.91
N ASN A 2 -19.08 23.67 -37.01
CA ASN A 2 -18.69 22.26 -37.00
C ASN A 2 -18.86 21.69 -35.58
N ASP A 3 -19.77 20.74 -35.41
CA ASP A 3 -20.01 20.09 -34.11
C ASP A 3 -18.72 19.52 -33.49
N SER A 4 -17.78 19.02 -34.31
CA SER A 4 -16.48 18.57 -33.82
C SER A 4 -15.71 19.65 -33.07
N LEU A 5 -15.74 20.91 -33.53
CA LEU A 5 -15.06 22.02 -32.85
C LEU A 5 -15.66 22.28 -31.47
N ILE A 6 -16.99 22.16 -31.34
CA ILE A 6 -17.71 22.34 -30.08
C ILE A 6 -17.35 21.22 -29.09
N PHE A 7 -17.30 19.97 -29.54
CA PHE A 7 -16.87 18.84 -28.70
C PHE A 7 -15.43 18.98 -28.19
N PHE A 8 -14.50 19.40 -29.05
CA PHE A 8 -13.11 19.63 -28.62
C PHE A 8 -13.00 20.76 -27.60
N VAL A 9 -13.69 21.88 -27.83
CA VAL A 9 -13.70 23.01 -26.90
C VAL A 9 -14.32 22.61 -25.56
N LEU A 10 -15.43 21.85 -25.54
CA LEU A 10 -16.05 21.34 -24.32
C LEU A 10 -15.14 20.37 -23.56
N ALA A 11 -14.48 19.43 -24.25
CA ALA A 11 -13.54 18.50 -23.61
C ALA A 11 -12.33 19.24 -23.00
N THR A 12 -11.82 20.23 -23.72
CA THR A 12 -10.69 21.06 -23.24
C THR A 12 -11.12 21.94 -22.06
N LEU A 13 -12.32 22.54 -22.12
CA LEU A 13 -12.88 23.32 -21.02
C LEU A 13 -13.14 22.45 -19.79
N LEU A 14 -13.70 21.25 -19.94
CA LEU A 14 -13.88 20.31 -18.82
C LEU A 14 -12.54 19.91 -18.20
N ALA A 15 -11.49 19.70 -19.01
CA ALA A 15 -10.15 19.43 -18.52
C ALA A 15 -9.52 20.62 -17.77
N LEU A 16 -9.85 21.86 -18.16
CA LEU A 16 -9.39 23.06 -17.47
C LEU A 16 -10.23 23.36 -16.21
N VAL A 17 -11.55 23.16 -16.26
CA VAL A 17 -12.49 23.43 -15.17
C VAL A 17 -12.39 22.39 -14.06
N CYS A 18 -12.19 21.11 -14.40
CA CYS A 18 -11.88 20.07 -13.41
C CYS A 18 -10.40 20.04 -13.02
N GLY A 19 -9.57 20.89 -13.63
CA GLY A 19 -8.12 20.76 -13.60
C GLY A 19 -7.67 19.46 -14.24
N THR A 20 -6.45 19.41 -14.76
CA THR A 20 -5.81 18.16 -15.17
C THR A 20 -5.54 17.21 -14.00
N ASP A 21 -6.08 17.49 -12.81
CA ASP A 21 -5.89 16.77 -11.55
C ASP A 21 -6.50 15.36 -11.53
N TRP A 22 -7.26 14.93 -12.56
CA TRP A 22 -7.57 13.51 -12.72
C TRP A 22 -6.30 12.64 -12.86
N TYR A 23 -5.17 13.26 -13.26
CA TYR A 23 -3.84 12.64 -13.28
C TYR A 23 -3.09 12.72 -11.95
N LYS A 24 -3.56 13.47 -10.93
CA LYS A 24 -2.98 13.36 -9.57
C LYS A 24 -3.16 11.93 -9.12
N MET A 25 -2.15 11.13 -9.46
CA MET A 25 -2.02 9.72 -9.18
C MET A 25 -2.21 9.64 -7.67
N SER A 26 -3.39 9.19 -7.24
CA SER A 26 -3.66 8.91 -5.83
C SER A 26 -2.71 7.79 -5.44
N PHE A 27 -1.56 8.19 -4.94
CA PHE A 27 -0.58 7.33 -4.36
C PHE A 27 -1.18 6.66 -3.13
N MET A 28 -0.75 5.43 -2.85
CA MET A 28 -1.32 4.65 -1.76
C MET A 28 -0.95 5.16 -0.37
N GLY A 29 0.17 5.88 -0.24
CA GLY A 29 0.58 6.50 1.02
C GLY A 29 0.88 7.97 0.84
N ASP A 30 0.90 8.69 1.96
CA ASP A 30 1.36 10.08 2.03
C ASP A 30 2.88 10.21 1.82
N GLU A 31 3.39 11.43 1.87
CA GLU A 31 4.80 11.72 1.67
C GLU A 31 5.70 11.09 2.75
N GLU A 32 5.22 11.02 3.99
CA GLU A 32 5.94 10.40 5.12
C GLU A 32 6.12 8.90 4.92
N LEU A 33 5.10 8.21 4.39
CA LEU A 33 5.19 6.79 4.09
C LEU A 33 6.07 6.49 2.87
N ARG A 34 6.24 7.43 1.94
CA ARG A 34 7.11 7.26 0.76
C ARG A 34 8.60 7.42 1.06
N ALA A 35 8.95 7.96 2.22
CA ALA A 35 10.33 7.99 2.67
C ALA A 35 10.78 6.60 3.14
N GLU A 36 11.94 6.16 2.67
CA GLU A 36 12.53 4.88 3.07
C GLU A 36 12.86 4.86 4.57
N SER A 37 12.64 3.71 5.21
CA SER A 37 12.77 3.57 6.66
C SER A 37 13.34 2.20 7.05
N PRO A 38 13.77 2.00 8.31
CA PRO A 38 14.19 0.68 8.80
C PRO A 38 13.12 -0.42 8.59
N ALA A 39 11.83 -0.06 8.57
CA ALA A 39 10.75 -1.00 8.29
C ALA A 39 10.87 -1.63 6.87
N ASP A 40 11.33 -0.86 5.87
CA ASP A 40 11.57 -1.37 4.51
C ASP A 40 12.66 -2.44 4.51
N ALA A 41 13.74 -2.24 5.27
CA ALA A 41 14.83 -3.20 5.38
C ALA A 41 14.38 -4.52 6.00
N PHE A 42 13.59 -4.48 7.09
CA PHE A 42 13.02 -5.68 7.72
C PHE A 42 12.06 -6.41 6.77
N PHE A 43 11.16 -5.67 6.12
CA PHE A 43 10.22 -6.24 5.17
C PHE A 43 10.94 -6.91 4.00
N ARG A 44 11.91 -6.22 3.39
CA ARG A 44 12.72 -6.77 2.29
C ARG A 44 13.50 -8.00 2.70
N GLY A 45 14.13 -7.98 3.88
CA GLY A 45 14.86 -9.13 4.42
C GLY A 45 13.98 -10.36 4.60
N CYS A 46 12.74 -10.18 5.09
CA CYS A 46 11.76 -11.26 5.17
C CYS A 46 11.45 -11.86 3.79
N CYS A 47 11.18 -11.03 2.78
CA CYS A 47 10.89 -11.52 1.43
C CYS A 47 12.03 -12.34 0.83
N MET A 48 13.29 -11.90 1.04
CA MET A 48 14.46 -12.66 0.58
C MET A 48 14.55 -14.01 1.27
N LYS A 49 14.32 -14.06 2.59
CA LYS A 49 14.30 -15.31 3.37
C LYS A 49 13.19 -16.27 2.90
N GLU A 50 12.03 -15.73 2.52
CA GLU A 50 10.89 -16.48 1.99
C GLU A 50 11.08 -16.88 0.50
N SER A 51 12.25 -16.61 -0.08
CA SER A 51 12.58 -16.86 -1.49
C SER A 51 11.58 -16.22 -2.45
N VAL A 52 11.17 -14.99 -2.17
CA VAL A 52 10.43 -14.17 -3.13
C VAL A 52 11.38 -13.76 -4.25
N ASN A 53 11.01 -13.99 -5.50
CA ASN A 53 11.85 -13.71 -6.65
C ASN A 53 12.21 -12.21 -6.77
N ASP A 54 13.28 -11.91 -7.49
CA ASP A 54 13.83 -10.55 -7.56
C ASP A 54 12.82 -9.53 -8.08
N PHE A 55 12.02 -9.91 -9.08
CA PHE A 55 10.99 -9.04 -9.63
C PHE A 55 10.01 -8.57 -8.56
N CYS A 56 9.43 -9.52 -7.81
CA CYS A 56 8.44 -9.23 -6.78
C CYS A 56 9.06 -8.60 -5.54
N THR A 57 10.28 -9.01 -5.16
CA THR A 57 11.02 -8.39 -4.06
C THR A 57 11.28 -6.91 -4.34
N ASN A 58 11.73 -6.56 -5.53
CA ASN A 58 12.04 -5.17 -5.89
C ASN A 58 10.80 -4.28 -6.08
N LYS A 59 9.64 -4.87 -6.39
CA LYS A 59 8.39 -4.11 -6.55
C LYS A 59 7.57 -4.03 -5.27
N MET A 60 7.43 -5.12 -4.53
CA MET A 60 6.42 -5.27 -3.49
C MET A 60 6.97 -5.43 -2.07
N CYS A 61 8.27 -5.61 -1.88
CA CYS A 61 8.86 -5.82 -0.55
C CYS A 61 9.49 -4.55 0.03
N SER A 62 8.76 -3.44 -0.08
CA SER A 62 9.09 -2.14 0.51
C SER A 62 7.78 -1.37 0.72
N LEU A 63 7.57 -0.90 1.94
CA LEU A 63 6.40 -0.09 2.31
C LEU A 63 6.46 1.27 1.61
N SER A 64 7.64 1.89 1.54
CA SER A 64 7.84 3.18 0.87
C SER A 64 7.59 3.11 -0.63
N ARG A 65 8.04 2.03 -1.29
CA ARG A 65 7.71 1.81 -2.70
C ARG A 65 6.22 1.60 -2.92
N ILE A 66 5.55 0.77 -2.09
CA ILE A 66 4.09 0.58 -2.19
C ILE A 66 3.36 1.90 -1.97
N ALA A 67 3.73 2.66 -0.95
CA ALA A 67 3.17 3.99 -0.68
C ALA A 67 3.34 4.95 -1.87
N GLY A 68 4.44 4.82 -2.62
CA GLY A 68 4.72 5.57 -3.83
C GLY A 68 4.11 5.00 -5.11
N MET A 69 3.36 3.91 -5.05
CA MET A 69 2.60 3.39 -6.20
C MET A 69 1.24 4.05 -6.31
N THR A 70 0.73 4.12 -7.54
CA THR A 70 -0.73 4.25 -7.71
C THR A 70 -1.41 2.94 -7.39
N HIS A 71 -2.71 3.05 -7.10
CA HIS A 71 -3.60 1.90 -7.08
C HIS A 71 -3.48 1.02 -8.35
N TRP A 72 -3.36 1.63 -9.55
CA TRP A 72 -3.18 0.86 -10.80
C TRP A 72 -1.88 0.07 -10.84
N THR A 73 -0.74 0.72 -10.57
CA THR A 73 0.57 0.07 -10.53
C THR A 73 0.64 -1.03 -9.47
N PHE A 74 0.02 -0.80 -8.31
CA PHE A 74 -0.11 -1.78 -7.26
C PHE A 74 -0.91 -3.00 -7.74
N MET A 75 -2.07 -2.81 -8.36
CA MET A 75 -2.90 -3.90 -8.86
C MET A 75 -2.22 -4.70 -9.98
N LEU A 76 -1.43 -4.06 -10.84
CA LEU A 76 -0.58 -4.76 -11.81
C LEU A 76 0.49 -5.60 -11.13
N SER A 77 1.16 -5.05 -10.12
CA SER A 77 2.20 -5.75 -9.35
C SER A 77 1.62 -6.95 -8.59
N ILE A 78 0.43 -6.80 -8.00
CA ILE A 78 -0.37 -7.89 -7.42
C ILE A 78 -0.64 -8.99 -8.44
N LYS A 79 -1.10 -8.64 -9.65
CA LYS A 79 -1.36 -9.64 -10.71
C LYS A 79 -0.09 -10.41 -11.10
N GLN A 80 1.02 -9.72 -11.28
CA GLN A 80 2.30 -10.33 -11.69
C GLN A 80 2.92 -11.17 -10.58
N CYS A 81 2.76 -10.77 -9.32
CA CYS A 81 3.33 -11.45 -8.16
C CYS A 81 2.39 -12.46 -7.50
N LYS A 82 1.22 -12.72 -8.08
CA LYS A 82 0.14 -13.56 -7.53
C LYS A 82 0.60 -14.84 -6.82
N PRO A 83 1.51 -15.67 -7.37
CA PRO A 83 1.95 -16.91 -6.71
C PRO A 83 2.66 -16.70 -5.36
N GLN A 84 3.22 -15.50 -5.14
CA GLN A 84 4.07 -15.18 -4.00
C GLN A 84 3.41 -14.22 -3.02
N LEU A 85 2.21 -13.71 -3.32
CA LEU A 85 1.54 -12.71 -2.50
C LEU A 85 1.25 -13.17 -1.08
N LYS A 86 1.01 -14.46 -0.88
CA LYS A 86 0.85 -15.01 0.47
C LYS A 86 2.10 -14.75 1.32
N LYS A 87 3.29 -15.00 0.77
CA LYS A 87 4.57 -14.78 1.44
C LYS A 87 4.81 -13.28 1.65
N ILE A 88 4.61 -12.49 0.59
CA ILE A 88 4.80 -11.04 0.62
C ILE A 88 3.90 -10.40 1.69
N PHE A 89 2.61 -10.77 1.75
CA PHE A 89 1.67 -10.21 2.72
C PHE A 89 2.03 -10.60 4.17
N LYS A 90 2.44 -11.85 4.39
CA LYS A 90 2.92 -12.30 5.70
C LYS A 90 4.15 -11.52 6.15
N CYS A 91 5.09 -11.29 5.24
CA CYS A 91 6.23 -10.42 5.49
C CYS A 91 5.81 -8.97 5.76
N ALA A 92 4.92 -8.39 4.95
CA ALA A 92 4.48 -6.99 5.06
C ALA A 92 3.81 -6.69 6.40
N SER A 93 3.04 -7.64 6.92
CA SER A 93 2.35 -7.54 8.21
C SER A 93 3.22 -7.94 9.40
N ASN A 94 4.49 -8.31 9.16
CA ASN A 94 5.37 -8.92 10.15
C ASN A 94 4.69 -10.07 10.91
N TYR A 95 3.88 -10.87 10.20
CA TYR A 95 3.10 -12.00 10.73
C TYR A 95 2.15 -11.68 11.88
N LYS A 96 1.83 -10.40 12.13
CA LYS A 96 1.03 -9.95 13.27
C LYS A 96 -0.31 -9.41 12.85
N ASN A 97 -1.30 -9.57 13.73
CA ASN A 97 -2.60 -8.97 13.57
C ASN A 97 -2.56 -7.47 13.90
N GLN A 98 -2.77 -6.61 12.90
CA GLN A 98 -2.86 -5.14 13.03
C GLN A 98 -4.30 -4.63 12.94
N THR A 99 -5.31 -5.50 13.03
CA THR A 99 -6.73 -5.10 13.07
C THR A 99 -7.03 -4.07 14.16
N PRO A 100 -6.48 -4.15 15.39
CA PRO A 100 -6.71 -3.11 16.41
C PRO A 100 -6.22 -1.73 15.95
N CYS A 101 -5.01 -1.66 15.37
CA CYS A 101 -4.44 -0.43 14.84
C CYS A 101 -5.32 0.19 13.74
N CYS A 102 -5.82 -0.63 12.83
CA CYS A 102 -6.67 -0.18 11.74
C CYS A 102 -8.06 0.26 12.20
N ALA A 103 -8.67 -0.49 13.13
CA ALA A 103 -9.98 -0.16 13.69
C ALA A 103 -9.93 1.18 14.45
N GLU A 104 -8.90 1.37 15.30
CA GLU A 104 -8.69 2.62 16.03
C GLU A 104 -8.51 3.82 15.09
N ARG A 105 -7.87 3.61 13.94
CA ARG A 105 -7.64 4.64 12.91
C ARG A 105 -8.78 4.73 11.88
N GLY A 106 -9.95 4.15 12.16
CA GLY A 106 -11.17 4.34 11.37
C GLY A 106 -11.24 3.57 10.05
N VAL A 107 -10.45 2.50 9.89
CA VAL A 107 -10.63 1.57 8.75
C VAL A 107 -11.95 0.81 8.97
N PRO A 108 -12.86 0.77 7.97
CA PRO A 108 -14.17 0.16 8.14
C PRO A 108 -14.07 -1.37 8.22
N GLU A 109 -15.07 -1.98 8.85
CA GLU A 109 -15.07 -3.40 9.22
C GLU A 109 -14.76 -4.33 8.04
N GLN A 110 -15.36 -4.08 6.87
CA GLN A 110 -15.13 -4.89 5.67
C GLN A 110 -13.67 -4.86 5.15
N CYS A 111 -12.88 -3.86 5.56
CA CYS A 111 -11.49 -3.69 5.19
C CYS A 111 -10.49 -4.16 6.26
N LEU A 112 -10.95 -4.47 7.48
CA LEU A 112 -10.08 -4.82 8.61
C LEU A 112 -9.29 -6.12 8.39
N ASN A 113 -9.80 -7.02 7.55
CA ASN A 113 -9.12 -8.26 7.19
C ASN A 113 -7.79 -8.01 6.46
N ILE A 114 -7.61 -6.86 5.82
CA ILE A 114 -6.35 -6.48 5.18
C ILE A 114 -5.26 -6.24 6.22
N CYS A 115 -5.63 -5.83 7.44
CA CYS A 115 -4.71 -5.57 8.53
C CYS A 115 -4.36 -6.83 9.34
N ASN A 116 -5.06 -7.93 9.12
CA ASN A 116 -4.80 -9.17 9.85
C ASN A 116 -3.68 -9.98 9.19
N GLY A 117 -2.45 -9.78 9.67
CA GLY A 117 -1.27 -10.52 9.22
C GLY A 117 -1.20 -11.99 9.66
N GLU A 118 -2.03 -12.42 10.60
CA GLU A 118 -2.07 -13.82 11.07
C GLU A 118 -2.88 -14.71 10.13
N GLU A 119 -3.72 -14.12 9.30
CA GLU A 119 -4.52 -14.83 8.31
C GLU A 119 -3.90 -14.83 6.91
N THR A 120 -4.56 -15.54 5.99
CA THR A 120 -4.21 -15.50 4.57
C THR A 120 -5.07 -14.48 3.87
N LEU A 121 -4.45 -13.43 3.31
CA LEU A 121 -5.17 -12.42 2.55
C LEU A 121 -5.85 -13.03 1.31
N ARG A 122 -7.17 -12.85 1.22
CA ARG A 122 -7.99 -13.28 0.09
C ARG A 122 -8.35 -12.09 -0.78
N LEU A 123 -7.45 -11.71 -1.69
CA LEU A 123 -7.61 -10.53 -2.55
C LEU A 123 -8.94 -10.42 -3.29
N ARG A 124 -9.55 -11.56 -3.68
CA ARG A 124 -10.85 -11.58 -4.36
C ARG A 124 -12.02 -11.10 -3.50
N GLN A 125 -11.84 -11.04 -2.18
CA GLN A 125 -12.86 -10.63 -1.21
C GLN A 125 -12.62 -9.22 -0.68
N ILE A 126 -11.55 -8.55 -1.13
CA ILE A 126 -11.26 -7.18 -0.72
C ILE A 126 -12.10 -6.24 -1.57
N ASP A 127 -12.90 -5.42 -0.90
CA ASP A 127 -13.66 -4.36 -1.54
C ASP A 127 -12.71 -3.29 -2.12
N THR A 128 -12.97 -2.84 -3.34
CA THR A 128 -12.15 -1.82 -4.00
C THR A 128 -12.18 -0.48 -3.27
N SER A 129 -13.24 -0.19 -2.50
CA SER A 129 -13.34 0.99 -1.64
C SER A 129 -12.30 1.01 -0.52
N CYS A 130 -11.73 -0.15 -0.14
CA CYS A 130 -10.65 -0.22 0.85
C CYS A 130 -9.38 0.51 0.40
N GLY A 131 -9.24 0.78 -0.91
CA GLY A 131 -8.12 1.55 -1.46
C GLY A 131 -7.98 2.95 -0.84
N SER A 132 -9.10 3.59 -0.46
CA SER A 132 -9.09 4.91 0.20
C SER A 132 -8.43 4.90 1.58
N PHE A 133 -8.29 3.72 2.19
CA PHE A 133 -7.67 3.52 3.51
C PHE A 133 -6.24 2.99 3.41
N SER A 134 -5.68 2.89 2.20
CA SER A 134 -4.34 2.36 1.97
C SER A 134 -3.27 3.10 2.80
N ASN A 135 -3.37 4.41 2.93
CA ASN A 135 -2.44 5.20 3.75
C ASN A 135 -2.42 4.71 5.21
N THR A 136 -3.60 4.61 5.82
CA THR A 136 -3.78 4.14 7.20
C THR A 136 -3.28 2.71 7.38
N ILE A 137 -3.59 1.81 6.44
CA ILE A 137 -3.19 0.40 6.49
C ILE A 137 -1.66 0.28 6.42
N ILE A 138 -1.01 0.98 5.48
CA ILE A 138 0.45 0.97 5.34
C ILE A 138 1.11 1.55 6.59
N LYS A 139 0.54 2.62 7.17
CA LYS A 139 1.03 3.22 8.42
C LYS A 139 0.99 2.22 9.59
N CYS A 140 -0.09 1.48 9.76
CA CYS A 140 -0.17 0.42 10.77
C CYS A 140 0.90 -0.67 10.59
N PHE A 141 1.19 -1.08 9.35
CA PHE A 141 2.27 -2.03 9.09
C PHE A 141 3.66 -1.44 9.40
N LYS A 142 3.90 -0.17 9.03
CA LYS A 142 5.14 0.54 9.35
C LYS A 142 5.36 0.64 10.87
N ASP A 143 4.35 1.09 11.61
CA ASP A 143 4.41 1.26 13.07
C ASP A 143 4.71 -0.07 13.79
N ASN A 144 4.16 -1.19 13.28
CA ASN A 144 4.44 -2.52 13.80
C ASN A 144 5.92 -2.92 13.65
N PHE A 145 6.54 -2.66 12.49
CA PHE A 145 7.98 -2.91 12.32
C PHE A 145 8.82 -2.06 13.26
N LEU A 146 8.51 -0.77 13.38
CA LEU A 146 9.29 0.15 14.21
C LEU A 146 9.18 -0.20 15.70
N SER A 147 8.02 -0.67 16.15
CA SER A 147 7.80 -1.09 17.54
C SER A 147 8.43 -2.44 17.89
N SER A 148 8.72 -3.29 16.89
CA SER A 148 9.30 -4.63 17.08
C SER A 148 10.78 -4.75 16.74
N GLY A 149 11.37 -3.74 16.11
CA GLY A 149 12.80 -3.73 15.81
C GLY A 149 13.66 -3.67 17.09
N PRO A 150 14.97 -4.01 17.00
CA PRO A 150 15.92 -3.88 18.11
C PRO A 150 15.96 -2.46 18.71
N ILE A 151 15.54 -1.46 17.92
CA ILE A 151 15.47 -0.05 18.29
C ILE A 151 14.52 0.19 19.47
N SER A 152 13.43 -0.58 19.58
CA SER A 152 12.54 -0.52 20.74
C SER A 152 13.28 -0.96 22.02
N GLY A 153 14.19 -1.93 21.90
CA GLY A 153 15.07 -2.35 22.99
C GLY A 153 16.13 -1.30 23.36
N VAL A 154 16.62 -0.51 22.39
CA VAL A 154 17.58 0.57 22.68
C VAL A 154 16.88 1.76 23.37
N LEU A 155 15.67 2.11 22.96
CA LEU A 155 14.94 3.23 23.57
C LEU A 155 14.34 2.87 24.94
N ALA A 156 14.01 1.60 25.19
CA ALA A 156 13.47 1.15 26.47
C ALA A 156 14.54 1.00 27.59
N VAL A 157 15.82 1.17 27.27
CA VAL A 157 16.94 1.07 28.24
C VAL A 157 17.59 2.43 28.53
N ALA A 158 17.08 3.53 27.96
CA ALA A 158 17.47 4.89 28.31
C ALA A 158 16.53 5.47 29.38
#